data_AF-A0A525NRR7-F1
#
_entry.id   AF-A0A525NRR7-F1
#
_cell.length_a   1.000
_cell.length_b   1.000
_cell.length_c   1.000
_cell.angle_alpha   90.00
_cell.angle_beta   90.00
_cell.angle_gamma   90.00
#
_symmetry.space_group_name_H-M   'P 1'
#
loop_
_entity.id
_entity.type
_entity.pdbx_description
1 polymer ?
#
loop_
_entity_poly.entity_id
_entity_poly.type
_entity_poly.pdbx_seq_one_letter_code
_entity_poly.pdbx_strand_id
1 'polypeptide(L)' 'MKTTIALATALATLTSLPAMAADCPIKVGVLHSLSGTMAISETTLKDTMLMLIDQQNAKGGVLGCQLEAVVVDPA' A
#
# COMPACT_ATOMS: atom_id res chain seq x y z
N MET A 1 8.68 37.64 -27.71
CA MET A 1 9.58 37.28 -26.59
C MET A 1 8.88 37.31 -25.22
N LYS A 2 8.11 38.36 -24.86
CA LYS A 2 7.38 38.39 -23.57
C LYS A 2 6.26 37.35 -23.46
N THR A 3 5.53 37.10 -24.56
CA THR A 3 4.49 36.07 -24.64
C THR A 3 5.02 34.64 -24.56
N THR A 4 6.25 34.39 -25.01
CA THR A 4 6.90 33.08 -24.96
C THR A 4 7.32 32.68 -23.54
N ILE A 5 7.72 33.65 -22.72
CA ILE A 5 8.12 33.44 -21.31
C ILE A 5 6.90 33.17 -20.43
N ALA A 6 5.76 33.83 -20.70
CA ALA A 6 4.50 33.59 -19.99
C ALA A 6 3.94 32.17 -20.23
N LEU A 7 4.10 31.63 -21.44
CA LEU A 7 3.66 30.27 -21.75
C LEU A 7 4.56 29.19 -21.14
N ALA A 8 5.88 29.44 -21.08
CA ALA A 8 6.84 28.53 -20.46
C ALA A 8 6.66 28.44 -18.93
N THR A 9 6.32 29.55 -18.28
CA THR A 9 6.03 29.59 -16.83
C THR A 9 4.68 28.93 -16.50
N ALA A 10 3.66 29.08 -17.35
CA ALA A 10 2.41 28.35 -17.20
C ALA A 10 2.60 26.82 -17.30
N LEU A 11 3.39 26.35 -18.26
CA LEU A 11 3.64 24.91 -18.46
C LEU A 11 4.46 24.28 -17.31
N ALA A 12 5.36 25.03 -16.69
CA ALA A 12 6.15 24.57 -15.54
C ALA A 12 5.30 24.36 -14.26
N THR A 13 4.15 25.02 -14.14
CA THR A 13 3.23 24.81 -13.01
C THR A 13 2.31 23.60 -13.15
N LEU A 14 2.18 23.04 -14.36
CA LEU A 14 1.40 21.82 -14.61
C LEU A 14 2.14 20.54 -14.23
N THR A 15 3.46 20.57 -14.11
CA THR A 15 4.27 19.40 -13.72
C THR A 15 4.44 19.26 -12.21
N SER A 16 4.01 20.26 -11.43
CA SER A 16 4.05 20.25 -9.96
C SER A 16 2.74 19.79 -9.31
N LEU A 17 1.91 19.03 -10.03
CA LEU A 17 0.75 18.39 -9.43
C LEU A 17 1.26 17.39 -8.38
N PRO A 18 0.75 17.43 -7.13
CA PRO A 18 1.09 16.40 -6.16
C PRO A 18 0.67 15.06 -6.76
N ALA A 19 1.58 14.07 -6.70
CA ALA A 19 1.20 12.71 -7.02
C ALA A 19 -0.03 12.38 -6.16
N MET A 20 -1.14 11.98 -6.80
CA MET A 20 -2.29 11.45 -6.09
C MET A 20 -1.77 10.24 -5.31
N ALA A 21 -1.65 10.38 -4.00
CA ALA A 21 -1.20 9.30 -3.14
C ALA A 21 -2.15 8.11 -3.33
N ALA A 22 -1.61 6.89 -3.30
CA ALA A 22 -2.44 5.68 -3.25
C ALA A 22 -3.44 5.81 -2.09
N ASP A 23 -4.68 5.36 -2.27
CA ASP A 23 -5.70 5.38 -1.22
C ASP A 23 -5.13 4.70 0.03
N CYS A 24 -4.79 5.49 1.06
CA CYS A 24 -4.44 4.94 2.36
C CYS A 24 -5.75 4.49 3.04
N PRO A 25 -5.74 3.39 3.82
CA PRO A 25 -4.61 2.49 4.06
C PRO A 25 -4.32 1.56 2.86
N ILE A 26 -3.06 1.16 2.73
CA ILE A 26 -2.64 0.20 1.70
C ILE A 26 -3.17 -1.17 2.10
N LYS A 27 -4.10 -1.72 1.32
CA LYS A 27 -4.66 -3.05 1.55
C LYS A 27 -3.69 -4.13 1.10
N VAL A 28 -3.39 -5.09 1.99
CA VAL A 28 -2.50 -6.22 1.74
C VAL A 28 -3.31 -7.51 1.87
N GLY A 29 -3.48 -8.22 0.76
CA GLY A 29 -4.14 -9.53 0.76
C GLY A 29 -3.26 -10.60 1.39
N VAL A 30 -3.78 -11.30 2.41
CA VAL A 30 -3.16 -12.46 3.04
C VAL A 30 -3.96 -13.70 2.62
N LEU A 31 -3.55 -14.29 1.50
CA LEU A 31 -4.26 -15.40 0.83
C LEU A 31 -3.59 -16.73 1.20
N HIS A 32 -4.07 -17.34 2.28
CA HIS A 32 -3.56 -18.60 2.81
C HIS A 32 -4.70 -19.60 2.93
N SER A 33 -4.44 -20.89 2.69
CA SER A 33 -5.38 -21.99 2.88
C SER A 33 -5.63 -22.17 4.38
N LEU A 34 -6.63 -21.46 4.92
CA LEU A 34 -6.97 -21.51 6.34
C LEU A 34 -7.91 -22.68 6.67
N SER A 35 -8.35 -23.39 5.63
CA SER A 35 -9.11 -24.63 5.69
C SER A 35 -8.41 -25.76 4.91
N GLY A 36 -8.95 -26.97 4.98
CA GLY A 36 -8.40 -28.14 4.30
C GLY A 36 -7.09 -28.66 4.91
N THR A 37 -6.33 -29.41 4.11
CA THR A 37 -5.13 -30.15 4.57
C THR A 37 -3.95 -29.25 4.90
N MET A 38 -3.95 -27.99 4.43
CA MET A 38 -2.87 -27.02 4.62
C MET A 38 -3.14 -26.03 5.77
N ALA A 39 -4.32 -26.07 6.38
CA ALA A 39 -4.74 -25.15 7.45
C ALA A 39 -3.73 -25.01 8.59
N ILE A 40 -3.16 -26.13 9.05
CA ILE A 40 -2.21 -26.14 10.18
C ILE A 40 -0.92 -25.40 9.81
N SER A 41 -0.34 -25.69 8.64
CA SER A 41 0.90 -25.05 8.19
C SER A 41 0.70 -23.58 7.84
N GLU A 42 -0.44 -23.23 7.24
CA GLU A 42 -0.66 -21.88 6.71
C GLU A 42 -1.23 -20.89 7.73
N THR A 43 -1.86 -21.36 8.82
CA THR A 43 -2.26 -20.49 9.95
C THR A 43 -1.05 -19.78 10.54
N THR A 44 0.07 -20.49 10.74
CA THR A 44 1.31 -19.91 11.26
C THR A 44 1.88 -18.84 10.32
N LEU A 45 1.74 -19.04 9.00
CA LEU A 45 2.19 -18.07 7.99
C LEU A 45 1.31 -16.82 8.01
N LYS A 46 -0.02 -16.97 8.06
CA LYS A 46 -0.96 -15.87 8.23
C LYS A 46 -0.65 -15.06 9.49
N ASP A 47 -0.38 -15.72 10.61
CA ASP A 47 -0.10 -15.02 11.88
C ASP A 47 1.24 -14.27 11.83
N THR A 48 2.24 -14.86 11.17
CA THR A 48 3.52 -14.18 10.89
C THR A 48 3.30 -12.94 10.04
N MET A 49 2.46 -13.00 9.01
CA MET A 49 2.14 -11.85 8.17
C MET A 49 1.45 -10.73 8.95
N LEU A 50 0.47 -11.06 9.82
CA LEU A 50 -0.17 -10.06 10.67
C LEU A 50 0.82 -9.40 11.63
N MET A 51 1.70 -10.19 12.27
CA MET A 51 2.75 -9.66 13.14
C MET A 51 3.68 -8.69 12.38
N LEU A 52 4.08 -9.04 11.15
CA LEU A 52 4.95 -8.18 10.33
C LEU A 52 4.25 -6.89 9.90
N ILE A 53 2.96 -6.96 9.58
CA ILE A 53 2.13 -5.79 9.27
C ILE A 53 2.05 -4.85 10.48
N ASP A 54 1.78 -5.38 11.67
CA ASP A 54 1.74 -4.59 12.90
C ASP A 54 3.09 -3.93 13.20
N GLN A 55 4.19 -4.68 13.04
CA GLN A 55 5.54 -4.14 13.20
C GLN A 55 5.86 -3.04 12.18
N GLN A 56 5.42 -3.17 10.93
CA GLN A 56 5.64 -2.14 9.92
C GLN A 56 4.81 -0.89 10.20
N ASN A 57 3.56 -1.07 10.61
CA ASN A 57 2.67 0.02 11.02
C ASN A 57 3.22 0.77 12.24
N ALA A 58 3.81 0.07 13.22
CA ALA A 58 4.49 0.69 14.35
C ALA A 58 5.72 1.51 13.94
N LYS A 59 6.32 1.23 12.77
CA LYS A 59 7.44 1.99 12.18
C LYS A 59 6.98 3.14 11.27
N GLY A 60 5.70 3.47 11.25
CA GLY A 60 5.14 4.55 10.42
C GLY A 60 4.63 4.10 9.06
N GLY A 61 4.38 2.79 8.89
CA GLY A 61 3.80 2.24 7.67
C GLY A 61 4.75 2.30 6.48
N VAL A 62 4.20 2.38 5.26
CA VAL A 62 4.95 2.48 4.01
C VAL A 62 4.63 3.82 3.36
N LEU A 63 5.66 4.66 3.17
CA LEU A 63 5.51 6.02 2.65
C LEU A 63 4.50 6.87 3.46
N GLY A 64 4.35 6.59 4.76
CA GLY A 64 3.40 7.26 5.63
C GLY A 64 1.96 6.72 5.58
N CYS A 65 1.67 5.71 4.75
CA CYS A 65 0.39 4.99 4.80
C CYS A 65 0.49 3.76 5.70
N GLN A 66 -0.52 3.56 6.54
CA GLN A 66 -0.71 2.29 7.25
C GLN A 66 -1.08 1.16 6.28
N LEU A 67 -0.68 -0.05 6.63
CA LEU A 67 -1.09 -1.29 5.98
C LEU A 67 -2.36 -1.84 6.64
N GLU A 68 -3.33 -2.28 5.84
CA GLU A 68 -4.53 -2.97 6.28
C GLU A 68 -4.50 -4.42 5.74
N ALA A 69 -4.44 -5.40 6.64
CA ALA A 69 -4.47 -6.81 6.25
C ALA A 69 -5.89 -7.23 5.82
N VAL A 70 -6.00 -7.85 4.65
CA VAL A 70 -7.24 -8.47 4.16
C VAL A 70 -7.00 -9.97 4.08
N VAL A 71 -7.46 -10.70 5.11
CA VAL A 71 -7.30 -12.16 5.20
C VAL A 71 -8.41 -12.84 4.42
N VAL A 72 -8.05 -13.73 3.51
CA VAL A 72 -9.00 -14.52 2.71
C VAL A 72 -8.50 -15.96 2.61
N ASP A 73 -9.40 -16.92 2.81
CA ASP A 73 -9.16 -18.33 2.54
C ASP A 73 -9.58 -18.65 1.10
N PRO A 74 -8.65 -19.00 0.19
CA PRO A 74 -8.96 -19.29 -1.20
C PRO A 74 -9.23 -20.78 -1.48
N ALA A 75 -9.09 -21.65 -0.47
CA ALA A 75 -9.22 -23.10 -0.59
C ALA A 75 -10.68 -23.60 -0.70
#